data_AF-A0A6A8LTZ0-F1
#
_entry.id   AF-A0A6A8LTZ0-F1
#
_cell.length_a   1.000
_cell.length_b   1.000
_cell.length_c   1.000
_cell.angle_alpha   90.00
_cell.angle_beta   90.00
_cell.angle_gamma   90.00
#
_symmetry.space_group_name_H-M   'P 1'
#
loop_
_entity.id
_entity.type
_entity.pdbx_description
1 polymer ?
#
loop_
_entity_poly.entity_id
_entity_poly.type
_entity_poly.pdbx_seq_one_letter_code
_entity_poly.pdbx_strand_id
1 'polypeptide(L)'
;MVKKVFYQQNDGRLSGTPPKHLGTVAKVCWRKIVPFLESTERVKRIDTALVELYCSQYEIYRQAYDDVLENGIQTKIFKSLQDASGSIVGKDFEQYNSTNAVSIL
;
A
#
# COMPACT_ATOMS: atom_id res chain seq x y z
N MET A 1 22.34 -20.63 -26.50
CA MET A 1 22.86 -19.86 -25.35
C MET A 1 22.22 -20.43 -24.08
N VAL A 2 23.00 -20.90 -23.09
CA VAL A 2 22.44 -21.49 -21.87
C VAL A 2 21.76 -20.39 -21.05
N LYS A 3 20.50 -20.60 -20.64
CA LYS A 3 19.75 -19.64 -19.82
C LYS A 3 20.42 -19.52 -18.44
N LYS A 4 20.94 -18.35 -18.10
CA LYS A 4 21.46 -18.08 -16.75
C LYS A 4 20.34 -18.27 -15.71
N VAL A 5 20.68 -18.94 -14.61
CA VAL A 5 19.80 -19.07 -13.43
C VAL A 5 19.41 -17.69 -12.89
N PHE A 6 18.22 -17.58 -12.29
CA PHE A 6 17.61 -16.28 -11.96
C PHE A 6 18.55 -15.34 -11.20
N TYR A 7 19.21 -15.82 -10.13
CA TYR A 7 20.08 -15.02 -9.28
C TYR A 7 21.41 -14.60 -9.94
N GLN A 8 21.78 -15.16 -11.10
CA GLN A 8 23.00 -14.82 -11.86
C GLN A 8 22.73 -13.92 -13.07
N GLN A 9 21.47 -13.64 -13.38
CA GLN A 9 21.13 -12.66 -14.42
C GLN A 9 21.58 -11.26 -13.97
N ASN A 10 21.83 -10.35 -14.92
CA ASN A 10 22.32 -9.00 -14.63
C ASN A 10 23.57 -9.00 -13.70
N ASP A 11 24.46 -9.98 -13.92
CA ASP A 11 25.68 -10.21 -13.14
C ASP A 11 25.46 -10.30 -11.62
N GLY A 12 24.30 -10.83 -11.22
CA GLY A 12 23.94 -10.99 -9.82
C GLY A 12 23.50 -9.69 -9.14
N ARG A 13 23.29 -8.62 -9.89
CA ARG A 13 22.86 -7.30 -9.43
C ARG A 13 21.36 -7.11 -9.60
N LEU A 14 20.78 -6.24 -8.78
CA LEU A 14 19.42 -5.75 -8.93
C LEU A 14 19.27 -5.03 -10.28
N SER A 15 18.08 -5.12 -10.86
CA SER A 15 17.74 -4.40 -12.09
C SER A 15 17.50 -2.92 -11.77
N GLY A 16 18.19 -2.01 -12.48
CA GLY A 16 17.87 -0.58 -12.41
C GLY A 16 16.47 -0.26 -12.98
N THR A 17 15.95 -1.12 -13.85
CA THR A 17 14.58 -1.00 -14.35
C THR A 17 13.60 -1.68 -13.39
N PRO A 18 12.54 -0.96 -12.93
CA PRO A 18 11.56 -1.55 -12.04
C PRO A 18 10.71 -2.62 -12.76
N PRO A 19 10.20 -3.63 -12.02
CA PRO A 19 9.26 -4.61 -12.56
C PRO A 19 8.01 -3.96 -13.15
N LYS A 20 7.48 -4.58 -14.22
CA LYS A 20 6.36 -4.03 -14.99
C LYS A 20 5.07 -3.91 -14.17
N HIS A 21 4.85 -4.84 -13.26
CA HIS A 21 3.63 -4.95 -12.45
C HIS A 21 3.54 -3.91 -11.32
N LEU A 22 4.64 -3.25 -10.95
CA LEU A 22 4.62 -2.21 -9.92
C LEU A 22 3.78 -1.00 -10.39
N GLY A 23 3.04 -0.39 -9.47
CA GLY A 23 2.36 0.87 -9.72
C GLY A 23 3.31 2.05 -9.87
N THR A 24 2.76 3.22 -10.18
CA THR A 24 3.55 4.42 -10.49
C THR A 24 4.42 4.87 -9.31
N VAL A 25 3.86 4.88 -8.09
CA VAL A 25 4.59 5.32 -6.89
C VAL A 25 5.66 4.30 -6.52
N ALA A 26 5.32 3.00 -6.61
CA ALA A 26 6.28 1.92 -6.38
C ALA A 26 7.46 1.98 -7.38
N LYS A 27 7.20 2.24 -8.66
CA LYS A 27 8.24 2.44 -9.70
C LYS A 27 9.12 3.66 -9.44
N VAL A 28 8.58 4.73 -8.88
CA VAL A 28 9.38 5.90 -8.48
C VAL A 28 10.24 5.57 -7.26
N CYS A 29 9.69 4.87 -6.27
CA CYS A 29 10.43 4.39 -5.10
C CYS A 29 11.62 3.51 -5.51
N TRP A 30 11.38 2.53 -6.39
CA TRP A 30 12.42 1.66 -6.95
C TRP A 30 13.60 2.41 -7.53
N ARG A 31 13.33 3.41 -8.39
CA ARG A 31 14.38 4.21 -9.06
C ARG A 31 15.21 5.04 -8.08
N LYS A 32 14.71 5.31 -6.88
CA LYS A 32 15.44 6.03 -5.82
C LYS A 32 16.27 5.07 -4.98
N ILE A 33 15.69 3.95 -4.54
CA ILE A 33 16.34 3.07 -3.56
C ILE A 33 17.34 2.10 -4.20
N VAL A 34 17.05 1.57 -5.39
CA VAL A 34 17.91 0.52 -5.99
C VAL A 34 19.31 1.03 -6.30
N PRO A 35 19.51 2.24 -6.87
CA PRO A 35 20.87 2.77 -7.06
C PRO A 35 21.64 2.92 -5.75
N PHE A 36 20.97 3.36 -4.68
CA PHE A 36 21.58 3.47 -3.36
C PHE A 36 21.95 2.09 -2.79
N LEU A 37 21.01 1.14 -2.81
CA LEU A 37 21.27 -0.23 -2.33
C LEU A 37 22.42 -0.90 -3.09
N GLU A 38 22.44 -0.76 -4.41
CA GLU A 38 23.51 -1.26 -5.28
C GLU A 38 24.87 -0.60 -4.96
N SER A 39 24.89 0.70 -4.61
CA SER A 39 26.11 1.41 -4.22
C SER A 39 26.71 0.91 -2.90
N THR A 40 25.92 0.22 -2.06
CA THR A 40 26.44 -0.39 -0.83
C THR A 40 27.19 -1.69 -1.06
N GLU A 41 27.03 -2.33 -2.23
CA GLU A 41 27.56 -3.66 -2.53
C GLU A 41 27.09 -4.79 -1.58
N ARG A 42 26.02 -4.55 -0.81
CA ARG A 42 25.47 -5.51 0.18
C ARG A 42 24.24 -6.27 -0.29
N VAL A 43 23.70 -5.91 -1.44
CA VAL A 43 22.52 -6.55 -2.04
C VAL A 43 22.93 -7.40 -3.23
N LYS A 44 22.17 -8.46 -3.45
CA LYS A 44 22.28 -9.34 -4.61
C LYS A 44 20.93 -9.44 -5.29
N ARG A 45 20.93 -9.99 -6.50
CA ARG A 45 19.71 -10.20 -7.28
C ARG A 45 18.65 -11.04 -6.55
N ILE A 46 19.04 -11.91 -5.62
CA ILE A 46 18.07 -12.67 -4.82
C ILE A 46 17.18 -11.75 -3.96
N ASP A 47 17.68 -10.56 -3.59
CA ASP A 47 16.97 -9.57 -2.78
C ASP A 47 15.94 -8.78 -3.59
N THR A 48 15.85 -8.99 -4.90
CA THR A 48 14.88 -8.30 -5.78
C THR A 48 13.47 -8.40 -5.21
N ALA A 49 13.03 -9.57 -4.76
CA ALA A 49 11.70 -9.78 -4.20
C ALA A 49 11.44 -8.96 -2.92
N LEU A 50 12.47 -8.77 -2.07
CA LEU A 50 12.35 -7.95 -0.86
C LEU A 50 12.22 -6.46 -1.21
N VAL A 51 12.97 -6.01 -2.21
CA VAL A 51 12.88 -4.62 -2.72
C VAL A 51 11.53 -4.37 -3.39
N GLU A 52 11.01 -5.36 -4.14
CA GLU A 52 9.68 -5.32 -4.75
C GLU A 52 8.58 -5.19 -3.68
N LEU A 53 8.66 -5.99 -2.62
CA LEU A 53 7.73 -5.95 -1.49
C LEU A 53 7.74 -4.59 -0.81
N TYR A 54 8.93 -4.05 -0.52
CA TYR A 54 9.07 -2.73 0.07
C TYR A 54 8.46 -1.62 -0.79
N CYS A 55 8.75 -1.61 -2.10
CA CYS A 55 8.20 -0.60 -3.01
C CYS A 55 6.67 -0.68 -3.09
N SER A 56 6.12 -1.89 -3.13
CA SER A 56 4.67 -2.13 -3.18
C SER A 56 4.00 -1.67 -1.89
N GLN A 57 4.60 -1.99 -0.74
CA GLN A 57 4.09 -1.56 0.55
C GLN A 57 4.13 -0.04 0.72
N TYR A 58 5.17 0.62 0.20
CA TYR A 58 5.27 2.07 0.23
C TYR A 58 4.16 2.74 -0.60
N GLU A 59 3.80 2.17 -1.75
CA GLU A 59 2.69 2.64 -2.56
C GLU A 59 1.34 2.47 -1.85
N ILE A 60 1.09 1.31 -1.24
CA ILE A 60 -0.11 1.06 -0.42
C ILE A 60 -0.18 2.06 0.74
N TYR A 61 0.93 2.31 1.42
CA TYR A 61 0.99 3.29 2.51
C TYR A 61 0.60 4.70 2.03
N ARG A 62 1.11 5.13 0.87
CA ARG A 62 0.77 6.44 0.30
C ARG A 62 -0.71 6.54 -0.06
N GLN A 63 -1.26 5.50 -0.69
CA GLN A 63 -2.69 5.43 -1.01
C GLN A 63 -3.56 5.47 0.26
N ALA A 64 -3.20 4.69 1.28
CA ALA A 64 -3.91 4.70 2.56
C ALA A 64 -3.84 6.06 3.26
N TYR A 65 -2.69 6.74 3.16
CA TYR A 65 -2.53 8.08 3.72
C TYR A 65 -3.42 9.11 3.01
N ASP A 66 -3.45 9.08 1.67
CA ASP A 66 -4.29 9.98 0.87
C ASP A 66 -5.78 9.70 1.12
N ASP A 67 -6.18 8.42 1.23
CA ASP A 67 -7.55 8.02 1.57
C ASP A 67 -7.98 8.50 2.96
N VAL A 68 -7.11 8.37 3.95
CA VAL A 68 -7.36 8.89 5.31
C VAL A 68 -7.53 10.40 5.33
N LEU A 69 -6.77 11.13 4.50
CA LEU A 69 -6.89 12.59 4.39
C LEU A 69 -8.21 13.01 3.73
N GLU A 70 -8.65 12.27 2.72
CA GLU A 70 -9.87 12.59 1.97
C GLU A 70 -11.14 12.18 2.74
N ASN A 71 -11.17 10.96 3.27
CA ASN A 71 -12.37 10.35 3.84
C ASN A 71 -12.43 10.40 5.37
N GLY A 72 -11.33 10.78 6.02
CA GLY A 72 -11.15 10.66 7.46
C GLY A 72 -10.97 9.19 7.91
N ILE A 73 -10.50 8.99 9.13
CA ILE A 73 -10.19 7.64 9.64
C ILE A 73 -11.46 6.83 9.95
N GLN A 74 -12.54 7.49 10.40
CA GLN A 74 -13.82 6.87 10.76
C GLN A 74 -14.98 7.86 10.56
N THR A 75 -15.99 7.49 9.76
CA THR A 75 -17.26 8.23 9.69
C THR A 75 -18.17 7.79 10.84
N LYS A 76 -18.79 8.71 11.59
CA LYS A 76 -19.75 8.34 12.65
C LYS A 76 -21.12 8.00 12.04
N ILE A 77 -21.70 6.86 12.41
CA ILE A 77 -23.08 6.50 12.06
C ILE A 77 -24.01 7.04 13.15
N PHE A 78 -25.04 7.75 12.72
CA PHE A 78 -26.13 8.23 13.56
C PHE A 78 -27.43 7.59 13.07
N LYS A 79 -28.21 6.95 13.96
CA LYS A 79 -29.60 6.61 13.65
C LYS A 79 -30.54 7.70 14.11
N SER A 80 -31.53 7.98 13.28
CA SER A 80 -32.68 8.81 13.65
C SER A 80 -33.62 8.00 14.54
N LEU A 81 -33.90 8.51 15.74
CA LEU A 81 -34.99 8.01 16.58
C LEU A 81 -36.31 8.59 16.02
N GLN A 82 -37.24 7.72 15.63
CA GLN A 82 -38.58 8.10 15.17
C GLN A 82 -39.63 7.84 16.25
N ASP A 83 -40.64 8.70 16.36
CA ASP A 83 -41.83 8.45 17.19
C ASP A 83 -42.83 7.53 16.47
N ALA A 84 -43.91 7.16 17.18
CA ALA A 84 -44.99 6.33 16.65
C ALA A 84 -45.77 6.97 15.47
N SER A 85 -45.56 8.28 15.20
CA SER A 85 -46.12 9.00 14.06
C SER A 85 -45.17 9.04 12.85
N GLY A 86 -43.94 8.53 12.99
CA GLY A 86 -42.89 8.57 11.97
C GLY A 86 -42.06 9.86 11.98
N SER A 87 -42.27 10.76 12.95
CA SER A 87 -41.53 12.00 13.07
C SER A 87 -40.17 11.76 13.74
N ILE A 88 -39.10 12.38 13.23
CA ILE A 88 -37.73 12.23 13.78
C ILE A 88 -37.61 13.09 15.05
N VAL A 89 -37.42 12.45 16.21
CA VAL A 89 -37.37 13.10 17.53
C VAL A 89 -35.94 13.40 17.99
N GLY A 90 -34.94 12.69 17.45
CA GLY A 90 -33.54 12.90 17.79
C GLY A 90 -32.58 12.07 16.94
N LYS A 91 -31.28 12.35 17.05
CA LYS A 91 -30.20 11.54 16.46
C LYS A 91 -29.26 11.12 17.58
N ASP A 92 -29.19 9.83 17.86
CA ASP A 92 -28.22 9.27 18.80
C ASP A 92 -27.01 8.73 18.04
N PHE A 93 -25.84 8.89 18.65
CA PHE A 93 -24.61 8.26 18.18
C PHE A 93 -24.71 6.75 18.41
N GLU A 94 -24.64 5.95 17.35
CA GLU A 94 -24.67 4.48 17.48
C GLU A 94 -23.27 3.90 17.49
N GLN A 95 -22.47 4.19 16.46
CA GLN A 95 -21.17 3.56 16.27
C GLN A 95 -20.33 4.33 15.25
N TYR A 96 -19.03 4.09 15.24
CA TYR A 96 -18.21 4.42 14.07
C TYR A 96 -18.54 3.45 12.93
N ASN A 97 -18.64 3.97 11.71
CA ASN A 97 -18.83 3.21 10.49
C ASN A 97 -17.63 2.30 10.29
N SER A 98 -17.83 0.99 10.39
CA SER A 98 -16.83 0.01 10.01
C SER A 98 -16.72 0.00 8.48
N THR A 99 -15.92 0.91 7.92
CA THR A 99 -15.35 0.65 6.60
C THR A 99 -14.56 -0.66 6.68
N ASN A 100 -14.58 -1.46 5.61
CA ASN A 100 -13.98 -2.80 5.51
C ASN A 100 -12.54 -2.95 6.05
N ALA A 101 -11.82 -1.86 6.31
CA ALA A 101 -10.53 -1.86 6.99
C ALA A 101 -10.59 -2.34 8.45
N VAL A 102 -11.71 -2.14 9.17
CA VAL A 102 -11.86 -2.56 10.58
C VAL A 102 -12.22 -4.04 10.70
N SER A 103 -12.76 -4.65 9.64
CA SER A 103 -13.26 -6.02 9.64
C SER A 103 -12.22 -7.10 9.25
N ILE A 104 -10.96 -6.72 9.05
CA ILE A 104 -9.87 -7.63 8.60
C ILE A 104 -8.76 -7.77 9.65
N LEU A 105 -9.04 -7.43 10.92
CA LEU A 105 -8.21 -7.81 12.08
C LEU A 105 -8.96 -8.81 12.95
#